data_AF-A0A813IPJ0-F1
#
_entry.id   AF-A0A813IPJ0-F1
#
_cell.length_a   1.000
_cell.length_b   1.000
_cell.length_c   1.000
_cell.angle_alpha   90.00
_cell.angle_beta   90.00
_cell.angle_gamma   90.00
#
_symmetry.space_group_name_H-M   'P 1'
#
loop_
_entity.id
_entity.type
_entity.pdbx_description
1 polymer ?
#
loop_
_entity_poly.entity_id
_entity_poly.type
_entity_poly.pdbx_seq_one_letter_code
_entity_poly.pdbx_strand_id
1 'polypeptide(L)'
;VQQPRLHVGQQLPCWAQELQQRAEREVQAPFNSLMCRWEPRGVHLKDGPHTYATKYGWGDEAVIGLLAVGPTREYRIHAIPWYHGRGRREVVAVNIPLAEGMLVALGGPLKERWLYAQPRDEELAPERI
;
A
#
# COMPACT_ATOMS: atom_id res chain seq x y z
N VAL A 1 -15.28 -18.28 -18.68
CA VAL A 1 -14.71 -17.20 -17.84
C VAL A 1 -14.93 -17.60 -16.39
N GLN A 2 -13.87 -17.90 -15.65
CA GLN A 2 -14.00 -18.28 -14.24
C GLN A 2 -14.36 -17.01 -13.46
N GLN A 3 -15.54 -16.98 -12.83
CA GLN A 3 -15.92 -15.83 -12.01
C GLN A 3 -14.91 -15.67 -10.87
N PRO A 4 -14.41 -14.46 -10.57
CA PRO A 4 -13.51 -14.25 -9.46
C PRO A 4 -14.19 -14.73 -8.18
N ARG A 5 -13.49 -15.53 -7.38
CA ARG A 5 -13.98 -15.98 -6.07
C ARG A 5 -14.13 -14.74 -5.19
N LEU A 6 -15.37 -14.31 -4.98
CA LEU A 6 -15.70 -13.28 -3.98
C LEU A 6 -15.39 -13.85 -2.60
N HIS A 7 -14.28 -13.40 -2.02
CA HIS A 7 -14.07 -13.54 -0.58
C HIS A 7 -15.04 -12.57 0.09
N VAL A 8 -16.14 -13.11 0.63
CA VAL A 8 -17.01 -12.35 1.53
C VAL A 8 -16.15 -12.03 2.74
N GLY A 9 -15.61 -10.81 2.78
CA GLY A 9 -14.78 -10.35 3.89
C GLY A 9 -15.51 -10.49 5.23
N GLN A 10 -14.77 -10.35 6.32
CA GLN A 10 -15.39 -10.31 7.64
C GLN A 10 -16.05 -8.94 7.86
N GLN A 11 -17.14 -8.90 8.61
CA GLN A 11 -17.70 -7.63 9.07
C GLN A 11 -16.63 -6.91 9.90
N LEU A 12 -16.36 -5.65 9.57
CA LEU A 12 -15.39 -4.85 10.31
C LEU A 12 -15.88 -4.64 11.75
N PRO A 13 -15.03 -4.84 12.77
CA PRO A 13 -15.38 -4.46 14.13
C PRO A 13 -15.58 -2.93 14.23
N CYS A 14 -16.33 -2.45 15.24
CA CYS A 14 -16.71 -1.03 15.36
C CYS A 14 -15.50 -0.09 15.29
N TRP A 15 -14.41 -0.41 15.99
CA TRP A 15 -13.19 0.42 15.96
C TRP A 15 -12.59 0.56 14.57
N ALA A 16 -12.67 -0.48 13.72
CA ALA A 16 -12.14 -0.46 12.36
C ALA A 16 -13.05 0.35 11.44
N GLN A 17 -14.37 0.31 11.67
CA GLN A 17 -15.33 1.15 10.97
C GLN A 17 -15.11 2.64 11.31
N GLU A 18 -14.90 2.97 12.58
CA GLU A 18 -14.58 4.35 13.00
C GLU A 18 -13.29 4.86 12.36
N LEU A 19 -12.26 4.00 12.31
CA LEU A 19 -10.99 4.32 11.67
C LEU A 19 -11.15 4.54 10.17
N GLN A 20 -11.90 3.65 9.50
CA GLN A 20 -12.24 3.77 8.09
C GLN A 20 -12.98 5.09 7.81
N GLN A 21 -14.05 5.39 8.55
CA GLN A 21 -14.81 6.65 8.41
C GLN A 21 -13.95 7.89 8.65
N ARG A 22 -12.98 7.83 9.56
CA ARG A 22 -12.02 8.91 9.74
C ARG A 22 -11.12 9.05 8.52
N ALA A 23 -10.56 7.96 8.02
CA ALA A 23 -9.72 7.98 6.82
C ALA A 23 -10.48 8.49 5.59
N GLU A 24 -11.74 8.10 5.40
CA GLU A 24 -12.60 8.58 4.31
C GLU A 24 -12.80 10.10 4.35
N ARG A 25 -12.96 10.67 5.55
CA ARG A 25 -13.10 12.12 5.72
C ARG A 25 -11.82 12.87 5.36
N GLU A 26 -10.66 12.38 5.80
CA GLU A 26 -9.37 13.03 5.53
C GLU A 26 -8.97 12.90 4.05
N VAL A 27 -9.22 11.75 3.44
CA VAL A 27 -8.85 11.47 2.04
C VAL A 27 -9.91 11.96 1.05
N GLN A 28 -11.11 12.28 1.53
CA GLN A 28 -12.26 12.66 0.71
C GLN A 28 -12.61 11.60 -0.35
N ALA A 29 -12.45 10.32 -0.01
CA ALA A 29 -12.76 9.18 -0.86
C ALA A 29 -13.35 8.04 -0.04
N PRO A 30 -14.33 7.28 -0.58
CA PRO A 30 -14.89 6.12 0.11
C PRO A 30 -13.90 4.95 0.10
N PHE A 31 -13.81 4.24 1.21
CA PHE A 31 -13.12 2.95 1.29
C PHE A 31 -14.18 1.86 1.45
N ASN A 32 -14.00 0.72 0.80
CA ASN A 32 -14.96 -0.39 0.87
C ASN A 32 -14.37 -1.67 1.49
N SER A 33 -13.09 -1.63 1.86
CA SER A 33 -12.36 -2.76 2.39
C SER A 33 -11.18 -2.27 3.24
N LEU A 34 -10.80 -3.09 4.20
CA LEU A 34 -9.65 -2.87 5.07
C LEU A 34 -8.86 -4.18 5.17
N MET A 35 -7.55 -4.07 5.06
CA MET A 35 -6.63 -5.19 5.22
C MET A 35 -5.59 -4.80 6.26
N CYS A 36 -5.61 -5.46 7.41
CA CYS A 36 -4.53 -5.34 8.39
C CYS A 36 -3.35 -6.20 7.94
N ARG A 37 -2.14 -5.64 8.03
CA ARG A 37 -0.94 -6.38 7.66
C ARG A 37 0.06 -6.36 8.81
N TRP A 38 0.09 -7.46 9.56
CA TRP A 38 1.15 -7.65 10.54
C TRP A 38 2.50 -7.85 9.85
N GLU A 39 3.50 -7.09 10.26
CA GLU A 39 4.87 -7.12 9.78
C GLU A 39 5.79 -7.57 10.92
N PRO A 40 6.43 -8.74 10.81
CA PRO A 40 7.35 -9.22 11.83
C PRO A 40 8.59 -8.34 11.96
N ARG A 41 9.24 -8.42 13.12
CA ARG A 41 10.52 -7.75 13.38
C ARG A 41 11.53 -8.02 12.27
N GLY A 42 12.11 -6.95 11.70
CA GLY A 42 13.17 -7.03 10.68
C GLY A 42 12.81 -7.72 9.37
N VAL A 43 11.55 -8.06 9.12
CA VAL A 43 11.12 -8.86 7.96
C VAL A 43 10.05 -8.15 7.15
N HIS A 44 10.21 -8.22 5.82
CA HIS A 44 9.14 -7.92 4.87
C HIS A 44 8.46 -9.18 4.32
N LEU A 45 7.14 -9.27 4.47
CA LEU A 45 6.31 -10.35 3.93
C LEU A 45 6.01 -10.23 2.41
N LYS A 46 6.59 -9.26 1.67
CA LYS A 46 6.42 -9.17 0.22
C LYS A 46 7.73 -8.78 -0.47
N ASP A 47 8.24 -9.72 -1.26
CA ASP A 47 9.30 -9.56 -2.23
C ASP A 47 8.91 -8.60 -3.35
N GLY A 48 9.76 -7.60 -3.57
CA GLY A 48 9.86 -6.86 -4.81
C GLY A 48 8.89 -5.67 -4.98
N PRO A 49 9.30 -4.65 -5.76
CA PRO A 49 8.42 -3.58 -6.19
C PRO A 49 7.20 -4.13 -6.95
N HIS A 50 5.98 -3.69 -6.61
CA HIS A 50 4.74 -4.14 -7.24
C HIS A 50 3.76 -2.99 -7.46
N THR A 51 2.78 -3.16 -8.34
CA THR A 51 1.66 -2.22 -8.48
C THR A 51 0.35 -2.87 -8.02
N TYR A 52 -0.59 -2.08 -7.52
CA TYR A 52 -1.95 -2.58 -7.24
C TYR A 52 -2.74 -2.83 -8.54
N ALA A 53 -2.43 -2.10 -9.62
CA ALA A 53 -3.06 -2.28 -10.93
C ALA A 53 -2.77 -3.66 -11.52
N THR A 54 -1.50 -4.08 -11.58
CA THR A 54 -1.14 -5.41 -12.12
C THR A 54 -1.42 -6.55 -11.15
N LYS A 55 -1.33 -6.31 -9.84
CA LYS A 55 -1.55 -7.35 -8.83
C LYS A 55 -3.03 -7.66 -8.56
N TYR A 56 -3.89 -6.65 -8.61
CA TYR A 56 -5.30 -6.76 -8.21
C TYR A 56 -6.29 -6.23 -9.26
N GLY A 57 -5.82 -5.63 -10.36
CA GLY A 57 -6.69 -5.01 -11.36
C GLY A 57 -7.26 -3.66 -10.94
N TRP A 58 -6.73 -3.06 -9.88
CA TRP A 58 -7.20 -1.76 -9.36
C TRP A 58 -6.58 -0.61 -10.16
N GLY A 59 -7.31 -0.16 -11.18
CA GLY A 59 -6.91 0.94 -12.06
C GLY A 59 -7.03 2.33 -11.40
N ASP A 60 -7.00 3.37 -12.23
CA ASP A 60 -6.84 4.76 -11.80
C ASP A 60 -7.92 5.28 -10.84
N GLU A 61 -9.15 4.79 -10.97
CA GLU A 61 -10.31 5.18 -10.14
C GLU A 61 -10.22 4.71 -8.68
N ALA A 62 -9.38 3.71 -8.36
CA ALA A 62 -9.28 3.21 -6.99
C ALA A 62 -8.38 4.10 -6.11
N VAL A 63 -8.76 4.33 -4.85
CA VAL A 63 -7.91 4.99 -3.86
C VAL A 63 -7.45 3.97 -2.84
N ILE A 64 -6.14 3.94 -2.56
CA ILE A 64 -5.55 3.05 -1.56
C ILE A 64 -5.03 3.89 -0.40
N GLY A 65 -5.58 3.66 0.79
CA GLY A 65 -5.08 4.23 2.04
C GLY A 65 -4.09 3.29 2.72
N LEU A 66 -2.97 3.83 3.21
CA LEU A 66 -1.99 3.15 4.04
C LEU A 66 -1.93 3.88 5.37
N LEU A 67 -2.38 3.23 6.43
CA LEU A 67 -2.26 3.75 7.79
C LEU A 67 -1.20 2.93 8.52
N ALA A 68 -0.19 3.58 9.08
CA ALA A 68 0.87 2.91 9.82
C ALA A 68 0.53 2.84 11.32
N VAL A 69 0.64 1.65 11.92
CA VAL A 69 0.46 1.42 13.36
C VAL A 69 1.72 0.79 13.94
N GLY A 70 2.34 1.48 14.91
CA GLY A 70 3.62 1.07 15.49
C GLY A 70 4.82 1.74 14.83
N PRO A 71 6.03 1.13 14.90
CA PRO A 71 7.27 1.82 14.59
C PRO A 71 7.39 2.26 13.12
N THR A 72 8.09 3.40 12.94
CA THR A 72 8.33 3.99 11.61
C THR A 72 9.02 3.00 10.68
N ARG A 73 8.57 2.94 9.41
CA ARG A 73 9.28 2.25 8.33
C ARG A 73 9.31 3.09 7.08
N GLU A 74 10.35 2.87 6.28
CA GLU A 74 10.40 3.47 4.96
C GLU A 74 9.41 2.77 4.03
N TYR A 75 8.61 3.56 3.31
CA TYR A 75 7.80 3.12 2.18
C TYR A 75 8.31 3.78 0.92
N ARG A 76 8.67 2.98 -0.06
CA ARG A 76 9.33 3.44 -1.28
C ARG A 76 8.40 3.35 -2.47
N ILE A 77 8.31 4.44 -3.21
CA ILE A 77 7.56 4.56 -4.46
C ILE A 77 8.55 4.80 -5.59
N HIS A 78 8.63 3.87 -6.53
CA HIS A 78 9.55 3.89 -7.67
C HIS A 78 8.82 4.31 -8.95
N ALA A 79 9.30 5.35 -9.63
CA ALA A 79 8.81 5.69 -10.97
C ALA A 79 9.39 4.71 -12.00
N ILE A 80 8.51 4.06 -12.78
CA ILE A 80 8.96 3.24 -13.90
C ILE A 80 8.93 4.07 -15.19
N PRO A 81 10.07 4.25 -15.90
CA PRO A 81 10.02 4.60 -17.30
C PRO A 81 9.53 3.35 -18.05
N TRP A 82 8.32 3.40 -18.58
CA TRP A 82 7.59 2.37 -19.33
C TRP A 82 8.34 1.08 -19.76
N TYR A 83 7.63 -0.03 -19.57
CA TYR A 83 7.98 -1.45 -19.77
C TYR A 83 8.31 -1.88 -21.22
N HIS A 84 8.73 -0.98 -22.11
CA HIS A 84 9.10 -1.27 -23.49
C HIS A 84 10.56 -0.93 -23.76
N GLY A 85 11.45 -1.88 -23.49
CA GLY A 85 12.82 -1.84 -24.00
C GLY A 85 13.88 -1.86 -22.91
N ARG A 86 14.87 -2.72 -23.11
CA ARG A 86 16.00 -2.99 -22.21
C ARG A 86 16.70 -1.69 -21.78
N GLY A 87 16.54 -1.34 -20.50
CA GLY A 87 17.19 -0.18 -19.87
C GLY A 87 16.57 0.12 -18.51
N ARG A 88 16.75 -0.79 -17.54
CA ARG A 88 16.23 -0.63 -16.17
C ARG A 88 17.01 0.47 -15.44
N ARG A 89 16.64 1.73 -15.63
CA ARG A 89 17.12 2.82 -14.79
C ARG A 89 15.93 3.36 -14.03
N GLU A 90 15.93 3.15 -12.72
CA GLU A 90 15.04 3.88 -11.82
C GLU A 90 15.25 5.38 -12.08
N VAL A 91 14.17 6.08 -12.44
CA VAL A 91 14.26 7.50 -12.80
C VAL A 91 14.11 8.35 -11.54
N VAL A 92 13.19 7.97 -10.66
CA VAL A 92 12.90 8.64 -9.40
C VAL A 92 12.43 7.62 -8.37
N ALA A 93 12.96 7.73 -7.15
CA ALA A 93 12.45 7.05 -5.96
C ALA A 93 11.94 8.12 -4.98
N VAL A 94 10.78 7.88 -4.39
CA VAL A 94 10.28 8.66 -3.26
C VAL A 94 10.26 7.74 -2.04
N ASN A 95 11.02 8.10 -1.01
CA ASN A 95 11.03 7.42 0.28
C ASN A 95 10.16 8.19 1.25
N ILE A 96 9.16 7.52 1.82
CA ILE A 96 8.23 8.09 2.78
C ILE A 96 8.44 7.38 4.12
N PRO A 97 8.90 8.06 5.18
CA PRO A 97 8.96 7.48 6.51
C PRO A 97 7.53 7.40 7.07
N LEU A 98 6.92 6.21 6.97
CA LEU A 98 5.60 5.92 7.51
C LEU A 98 5.66 5.81 9.03
N ALA A 99 5.53 6.94 9.72
CA ALA A 99 5.44 7.02 11.17
C ALA A 99 4.07 6.60 11.69
N GLU A 100 3.99 6.24 12.97
CA GLU A 100 2.74 5.86 13.62
C GLU A 100 1.64 6.92 13.42
N GLY A 101 0.44 6.47 13.05
CA GLY A 101 -0.72 7.33 12.81
C GLY A 101 -0.70 8.06 11.47
N MET A 102 0.37 7.93 10.67
CA MET A 102 0.44 8.52 9.35
C MET A 102 -0.49 7.79 8.37
N LEU A 103 -1.34 8.55 7.70
CA LEU A 103 -2.18 8.09 6.59
C LEU A 103 -1.61 8.59 5.26
N VAL A 104 -1.28 7.66 4.37
CA VAL A 104 -0.88 7.95 2.99
C VAL A 104 -1.96 7.46 2.04
N ALA A 105 -2.48 8.37 1.20
CA ALA A 105 -3.44 8.03 0.16
C ALA A 105 -2.77 7.98 -1.22
N LEU A 106 -2.99 6.88 -1.94
CA LEU A 106 -2.48 6.64 -3.28
C LEU A 106 -3.67 6.58 -4.24
N GLY A 107 -3.80 7.61 -5.08
CA GLY A 107 -4.88 7.76 -6.05
C GLY A 107 -4.38 8.05 -7.45
N GLY A 108 -5.31 7.97 -8.42
CA GLY A 108 -5.07 8.35 -9.81
C GLY A 108 -3.96 7.55 -10.50
N PRO A 109 -3.26 8.15 -11.50
CA PRO A 109 -2.37 7.46 -12.44
C PRO A 109 -1.06 6.96 -11.82
N LEU A 110 -0.82 7.26 -10.54
CA LEU A 110 0.35 6.75 -9.82
C LEU A 110 0.37 5.23 -9.78
N LYS A 111 -0.80 4.57 -9.71
CA LYS A 111 -0.91 3.11 -9.57
C LYS A 111 -0.53 2.32 -10.82
N GLU A 112 -0.60 2.92 -12.00
CA GLU A 112 -0.22 2.29 -13.25
C GLU A 112 1.25 2.52 -13.62
N ARG A 113 1.84 3.61 -13.09
CA ARG A 113 3.18 4.09 -13.50
C ARG A 113 4.26 3.91 -12.44
N TRP A 114 3.88 3.55 -11.22
CA TRP A 114 4.79 3.47 -10.08
C TRP A 114 4.71 2.13 -9.37
N LEU A 115 5.87 1.63 -8.95
CA LEU A 115 5.98 0.43 -8.12
C LEU A 115 6.12 0.83 -6.66
N TYR A 116 5.47 0.07 -5.79
CA TYR A 116 5.51 0.23 -4.36
C TYR A 116 6.35 -0.88 -3.74
N ALA A 117 7.24 -0.51 -2.84
CA ALA A 117 8.05 -1.42 -2.07
C ALA A 117 8.16 -0.92 -0.63
N GLN A 118 8.36 -1.86 0.29
CA GLN A 118 8.80 -1.54 1.63
C GLN A 118 10.15 -2.26 1.79
N PRO A 119 11.28 -1.52 1.79
CA PRO A 119 12.60 -2.12 1.83
C PRO A 119 12.84 -2.83 3.16
N ARG A 120 13.76 -3.80 3.15
CA ARG A 120 14.16 -4.49 4.38
C ARG A 120 14.67 -3.48 5.39
N ASP A 121 14.20 -3.66 6.62
CA ASP A 121 14.64 -2.88 7.75
C ASP A 121 15.87 -3.55 8.38
N GLU A 122 17.05 -3.03 8.05
CA GLU A 122 18.33 -3.51 8.57
C GLU A 122 18.51 -3.21 10.06
N GLU A 123 17.75 -2.26 10.61
CA GLU A 123 17.80 -1.88 12.03
C GLU A 123 16.97 -2.83 12.91
N LEU A 124 16.27 -3.80 12.30
CA LEU A 124 15.46 -4.82 12.97
C LEU A 124 14.45 -4.22 13.95
N ALA A 125 13.80 -3.12 13.57
CA ALA A 125 12.83 -2.48 14.43
C ALA A 125 11.63 -3.43 14.73
N PRO A 126 10.90 -3.19 15.84
CA PRO A 126 9.88 -4.11 16.34
C PRO A 126 8.76 -4.39 15.36
N GLU A 127 7.97 -5.43 15.63
CA GLU A 127 6.77 -5.75 14.84
C GLU A 127 5.80 -4.55 14.70
N ARG A 128 5.05 -4.52 13.61
CA ARG A 128 4.06 -3.45 13.34
C ARG A 128 2.83 -3.96 12.57
N ILE A 129 1.79 -3.14 12.48
CA ILE A 129 0.55 -3.43 11.73
C ILE A 129 0.33 -2.37 10.65
#